data_AF-A0A6P0L6K0-F1
#
_entry.id   AF-A0A6P0L6K0-F1
#
_cell.length_a   1.000
_cell.length_b   1.000
_cell.length_c   1.000
_cell.angle_alpha   90.00
_cell.angle_beta   90.00
_cell.angle_gamma   90.00
#
_symmetry.space_group_name_H-M   'P 1'
#
loop_
_entity.id
_entity.type
_entity.pdbx_description
1 polymer ?
#
loop_
_entity_poly.entity_id
_entity_poly.type
_entity_poly.pdbx_seq_one_letter_code
_entity_poly.pdbx_strand_id
1 'polypeptide(L)' 'MKDQRFVIRMTSFEKQQLKQEADRRGMTPSELLRSLIARFPEPKNT' A
#
# COMPACT_ATOMS: atom_id res chain seq x y z
N MET A 1 -1.97 -15.20 -7.26
CA MET A 1 -2.62 -15.03 -5.92
C MET A 1 -1.78 -14.05 -5.10
N LYS A 2 -2.37 -13.26 -4.20
CA LYS A 2 -1.64 -12.34 -3.31
C LYS A 2 -1.44 -13.02 -1.96
N ASP A 3 -0.35 -13.77 -1.82
CA ASP A 3 -0.07 -14.71 -0.72
C ASP A 3 0.99 -14.19 0.27
N GLN A 4 1.83 -13.25 -0.15
CA GLN A 4 2.88 -12.67 0.70
C GLN A 4 2.32 -11.60 1.65
N ARG A 5 2.70 -11.68 2.94
CA ARG A 5 2.28 -10.73 3.98
C ARG A 5 3.37 -9.68 4.23
N PHE A 6 2.99 -8.41 4.15
CA PHE A 6 3.84 -7.28 4.54
C PHE A 6 3.28 -6.64 5.83
N VAL A 7 4.12 -6.53 6.86
CA VAL A 7 3.74 -5.92 8.15
C VAL A 7 4.63 -4.72 8.41
N ILE A 8 4.01 -3.57 8.67
CA ILE A 8 4.69 -2.32 8.98
C ILE A 8 4.18 -1.83 10.33
N ARG A 9 5.07 -1.31 11.17
CA ARG A 9 4.68 -0.54 12.35
C ARG A 9 4.43 0.91 11.93
N MET A 10 3.28 1.45 12.31
CA MET A 10 2.85 2.80 11.96
C MET A 10 2.23 3.46 13.18
N THR A 11 2.36 4.77 13.28
CA THR A 11 1.62 5.59 14.23
C THR A 11 0.14 5.64 13.87
N SER A 12 -0.70 6.02 14.83
CA SER A 12 -2.14 6.25 14.59
C SER A 12 -2.39 7.31 13.52
N PHE A 13 -1.52 8.33 13.47
CA PHE A 13 -1.61 9.42 12.50
C PHE A 13 -1.36 8.94 11.07
N GLU A 14 -0.26 8.22 10.82
CA GLU A 14 0.05 7.67 9.49
C GLU A 14 -1.03 6.70 9.01
N LYS A 15 -1.59 5.89 9.91
CA LYS A 15 -2.70 4.99 9.60
C LYS A 15 -3.96 5.76 9.16
N GLN A 16 -4.26 6.88 9.81
CA GLN A 16 -5.39 7.74 9.42
C GLN A 16 -5.15 8.41 8.08
N GLN A 17 -3.95 8.95 7.84
CA GLN A 17 -3.59 9.54 6.54
C GLN A 17 -3.74 8.53 5.40
N LEU A 18 -3.24 7.30 5.60
CA LEU A 18 -3.38 6.23 4.61
C LEU A 18 -4.86 5.91 4.33
N LYS A 19 -5.70 5.85 5.37
CA LYS A 19 -7.13 5.60 5.21
C LYS A 19 -7.82 6.73 4.44
N GLN A 20 -7.56 7.98 4.79
CA GLN A 20 -8.17 9.14 4.14
C GLN A 20 -7.83 9.19 2.65
N GLU A 21 -6.57 8.93 2.29
CA GLU A 21 -6.15 8.92 0.89
C GLU A 21 -6.74 7.73 0.12
N ALA A 22 -6.86 6.57 0.76
CA ALA A 22 -7.51 5.41 0.18
C ALA A 22 -9.01 5.68 -0.08
N ASP A 23 -9.71 6.24 0.91
CA ASP A 23 -11.12 6.63 0.81
C ASP A 23 -11.33 7.67 -0.31
N ARG A 24 -10.46 8.70 -0.39
CA ARG A 24 -10.50 9.74 -1.42
C ARG A 24 -10.40 9.17 -2.84
N ARG A 25 -9.69 8.05 -3.01
CA ARG A 25 -9.51 7.36 -4.30
C ARG A 25 -10.53 6.24 -4.54
N GLY A 26 -11.43 5.97 -3.58
CA GLY A 26 -12.37 4.86 -3.65
C GLY A 26 -11.70 3.49 -3.60
N MET A 27 -10.59 3.38 -2.86
CA MET A 27 -9.78 2.15 -2.76
C MET A 27 -9.60 1.75 -1.30
N THR A 28 -9.25 0.48 -1.05
CA THR A 28 -8.77 0.05 0.27
C THR A 28 -7.30 0.49 0.50
N PRO A 29 -6.85 0.64 1.76
CA PRO A 29 -5.44 0.91 2.06
C PRO A 29 -4.46 -0.06 1.41
N SER A 30 -4.81 -1.35 1.34
CA SER A 30 -3.98 -2.37 0.69
C SER A 30 -3.92 -2.21 -0.83
N GLU A 31 -5.00 -1.74 -1.46
CA GLU A 31 -5.00 -1.42 -2.91
C GLU A 31 -4.20 -0.17 -3.20
N LEU A 32 -4.32 0.87 -2.37
CA LEU A 32 -3.51 2.08 -2.48
C LEU A 32 -2.02 1.74 -2.42
N LEU A 33 -1.58 1.01 -1.40
CA LEU A 33 -0.18 0.57 -1.28
C LEU A 33 0.27 -0.25 -2.49
N ARG A 34 -0.56 -1.18 -2.98
CA ARG A 34 -0.25 -1.95 -4.19
C ARG A 34 -0.17 -1.08 -5.45
N SER A 35 -1.03 -0.08 -5.58
CA SER A 35 -1.01 0.88 -6.70
C SER A 35 0.25 1.74 -6.71
N LEU A 36 0.83 2.00 -5.52
CA LEU A 36 2.10 2.70 -5.38
C LEU A 36 3.26 1.76 -5.75
N ILE A 37 3.26 0.53 -5.23
CA ILE A 37 4.27 -0.50 -5.56
C ILE A 37 4.29 -0.78 -7.06
N ALA A 38 3.13 -0.83 -7.72
CA ALA A 38 3.02 -1.08 -9.16
C ALA A 38 3.68 0.00 -10.04
N ARG A 39 4.07 1.15 -9.48
CA ARG A 39 4.81 2.21 -10.19
C ARG A 39 6.32 1.98 -10.17
N PHE A 40 6.81 1.05 -9.35
CA PHE A 40 8.22 0.69 -9.31
C PHE A 40 8.59 -0.12 -10.56
N PRO A 41 9.86 -0.05 -11.01
CA PRO A 41 10.33 -0.86 -12.13
C PRO A 41 10.17 -2.36 -11.84
N GLU A 42 10.12 -3.16 -12.90
CA GLU A 42 10.08 -4.61 -12.76
C GLU A 42 11.27 -5.11 -11.91
N PRO A 43 11.03 -6.07 -11.01
CA PRO A 43 12.10 -6.63 -10.17
C PRO A 43 13.13 -7.31 -11.07
N LYS A 44 14.40 -6.94 -10.89
CA LYS A 44 15.52 -7.64 -11.54
C LYS A 44 15.82 -8.91 -10.73
N ASN A 45 15.98 -10.03 -11.42
CA ASN A 45 16.53 -11.25 -10.83
C ASN A 45 18.05 -11.06 -10.68
N THR A 46 18.49 -10.34 -9.65
CA THR A 46 19.90 -10.28 -9.23
C THR A 46 20.23 -11.42 -8.28
#